data_AF-A0A7S3RZR2-F1
#
_entry.id   AF-A0A7S3RZR2-F1
#
_cell.length_a   1.000
_cell.length_b   1.000
_cell.length_c   1.000
_cell.angle_alpha   90.00
_cell.angle_beta   90.00
_cell.angle_gamma   90.00
#
_symmetry.space_group_name_H-M   'P 1'
#
loop_
_entity.id
_entity.type
_entity.pdbx_description
1 polymer ?
#
loop_
_entity_poly.entity_id
_entity_poly.type
_entity_poly.pdbx_seq_one_letter_code
_entity_poly.pdbx_strand_id
1 'polypeptide(L)'
;TAKIGGLGKFIGAATAADGRIVFAPYDANSVGVFNPVDSTFELVDITAQISEDWKFCGAAVAADGRIVFAPQHADGVGVFNPVDSTFVLVDIAAQISSDGKFTGAAEAADGRIVFA
;
A
#
# COMPACT_ATOMS: atom_id res chain seq x y z
N THR A 1 -21.86 -1.28 -4.56
CA THR A 1 -20.40 -1.37 -4.37
C THR A 1 -19.73 -0.65 -5.52
N ALA A 2 -18.86 0.33 -5.24
CA ALA A 2 -18.11 1.02 -6.29
C ALA A 2 -17.19 0.00 -6.98
N LYS A 3 -17.31 -0.12 -8.30
CA LYS A 3 -16.41 -0.95 -9.11
C LYS A 3 -15.23 -0.08 -9.51
N ILE A 4 -14.02 -0.52 -9.24
CA ILE A 4 -12.80 0.06 -9.79
C ILE A 4 -12.47 -0.64 -11.12
N GLY A 5 -12.30 0.12 -12.20
CA GLY A 5 -12.05 -0.38 -13.55
C GLY A 5 -10.67 0.02 -14.09
N GLY A 6 -10.18 -0.69 -15.11
CA GLY A 6 -8.86 -0.48 -15.72
C GLY A 6 -7.90 -1.66 -15.51
N LEU A 7 -6.72 -1.59 -16.12
CA LEU A 7 -5.68 -2.60 -15.97
C LEU A 7 -5.02 -2.49 -14.58
N GLY A 8 -4.56 -3.63 -14.02
CA GLY A 8 -3.69 -3.72 -12.82
C GLY A 8 -4.07 -2.85 -11.60
N LYS A 9 -5.06 -3.24 -10.79
CA LYS A 9 -5.45 -2.42 -9.62
C LYS A 9 -4.52 -2.55 -8.42
N PHE A 10 -4.08 -3.77 -8.16
CA PHE A 10 -3.26 -4.12 -7.02
C PHE A 10 -2.19 -5.10 -7.46
N ILE A 11 -0.97 -4.99 -6.94
CA ILE A 11 0.14 -5.90 -7.27
C ILE A 11 0.59 -6.70 -6.05
N GLY A 12 0.87 -6.03 -4.93
CA GLY A 12 1.26 -6.66 -3.67
C GLY A 12 0.14 -6.66 -2.64
N ALA A 13 0.35 -7.42 -1.58
CA ALA A 13 -0.54 -7.43 -0.42
C ALA A 13 0.23 -7.81 0.85
N ALA A 14 -0.28 -7.38 2.00
CA ALA A 14 0.20 -7.77 3.31
C ALA A 14 -0.97 -8.17 4.20
N THR A 15 -0.72 -9.08 5.13
CA THR A 15 -1.71 -9.49 6.14
C THR A 15 -1.58 -8.59 7.36
N ALA A 16 -2.64 -7.86 7.68
CA ALA A 16 -2.74 -7.08 8.91
C ALA A 16 -2.86 -8.00 10.14
N ALA A 17 -2.54 -7.48 11.33
CA ALA A 17 -2.54 -8.25 12.56
C ALA A 17 -3.92 -8.85 12.94
N ASP A 18 -5.01 -8.27 12.42
CA ASP A 18 -6.37 -8.77 12.60
C ASP A 18 -6.80 -9.81 11.54
N GLY A 19 -5.89 -10.22 10.67
CA GLY A 19 -6.12 -11.22 9.63
C GLY A 19 -6.70 -10.68 8.33
N ARG A 20 -7.02 -9.38 8.23
CA ARG A 20 -7.42 -8.76 6.96
C ARG A 20 -6.23 -8.68 6.01
N ILE A 21 -6.50 -8.81 4.71
CA ILE A 21 -5.51 -8.69 3.65
C ILE A 21 -5.62 -7.29 3.05
N VAL A 22 -4.52 -6.54 3.10
CA VAL A 22 -4.43 -5.17 2.59
C VAL A 22 -3.63 -5.18 1.29
N PHE A 23 -4.23 -4.70 0.21
CA PHE A 23 -3.66 -4.69 -1.14
C PHE A 23 -2.99 -3.35 -1.46
N ALA A 24 -1.77 -3.40 -1.99
CA ALA A 24 -1.01 -2.23 -2.43
C ALA A 24 -1.65 -1.62 -3.69
N PRO A 25 -2.03 -0.33 -3.68
CA PRO A 25 -2.71 0.28 -4.81
C PRO A 25 -1.73 0.67 -5.92
N TYR A 26 -1.76 -0.08 -7.03
CA TYR A 26 -0.95 0.19 -8.22
C TYR A 26 -1.61 1.30 -9.07
N ASP A 27 -2.67 0.97 -9.82
CA ASP A 27 -3.52 1.93 -10.55
C ASP A 27 -4.89 2.14 -9.88
N ALA A 28 -5.04 1.77 -8.62
CA ALA A 28 -6.24 2.03 -7.84
C ALA A 28 -6.15 3.37 -7.09
N ASN A 29 -7.24 4.13 -7.07
CA ASN A 29 -7.41 5.35 -6.26
C ASN A 29 -7.73 5.04 -4.79
N SER A 30 -7.58 3.78 -4.37
CA SER A 30 -7.98 3.31 -3.06
C SER A 30 -7.13 2.12 -2.64
N VAL A 31 -6.86 2.00 -1.34
CA VAL A 31 -6.33 0.76 -0.76
C VAL A 31 -7.44 -0.29 -0.77
N GLY A 32 -7.13 -1.51 -1.22
CA GLY A 32 -8.06 -2.64 -1.14
C GLY A 32 -7.92 -3.36 0.19
N VAL A 33 -9.02 -3.68 0.85
CA VAL A 33 -9.03 -4.42 2.12
C VAL A 33 -9.98 -5.59 1.99
N PHE A 34 -9.47 -6.81 2.13
CA PHE A 34 -10.26 -8.04 2.09
C PHE A 34 -10.29 -8.71 3.46
N ASN A 35 -11.49 -9.02 3.94
CA ASN A 35 -11.68 -9.84 5.11
C ASN A 35 -11.98 -11.30 4.68
N PRO A 36 -11.07 -12.25 4.92
CA PRO A 36 -11.29 -13.64 4.52
C PRO A 36 -12.35 -14.35 5.37
N VAL A 37 -12.70 -13.83 6.56
CA VAL A 37 -13.66 -14.47 7.47
C VAL A 37 -15.10 -14.38 6.93
N ASP A 38 -15.48 -13.23 6.39
CA ASP A 38 -16.82 -12.96 5.87
C ASP A 38 -16.85 -12.68 4.35
N SER A 39 -15.70 -12.78 3.68
CA SER A 39 -15.52 -12.53 2.25
C SER A 39 -15.90 -11.12 1.80
N THR A 40 -15.80 -10.13 2.69
CA THR A 40 -16.03 -8.72 2.34
C THR A 40 -14.79 -8.08 1.72
N PHE A 41 -15.02 -7.16 0.79
CA PHE A 41 -13.97 -6.39 0.15
C PHE A 41 -14.34 -4.91 0.17
N GLU A 42 -13.46 -4.09 0.73
CA GLU A 42 -13.63 -2.66 0.92
C GLU A 42 -12.55 -1.89 0.15
N LEU A 43 -12.90 -0.67 -0.24
CA LEU A 43 -12.00 0.27 -0.87
C LEU A 43 -11.90 1.51 0.00
N VAL A 44 -10.70 1.82 0.45
CA VAL A 44 -10.41 3.04 1.23
C VAL A 44 -9.82 4.07 0.30
N ASP A 45 -10.55 5.16 0.04
CA ASP A 45 -10.12 6.24 -0.85
C ASP A 45 -8.86 6.95 -0.33
N ILE A 46 -7.87 7.12 -1.19
CA ILE A 46 -6.60 7.79 -0.89
C ILE A 46 -6.29 8.97 -1.82
N THR A 47 -7.24 9.37 -2.66
CA THR A 47 -7.06 10.43 -3.68
C THR A 47 -6.71 11.80 -3.11
N ALA A 48 -7.01 12.04 -1.83
CA ALA A 48 -6.60 13.25 -1.14
C ALA A 48 -5.08 13.34 -0.90
N GLN A 49 -4.36 12.21 -0.93
CA GLN A 49 -2.93 12.13 -0.62
C GLN A 49 -2.05 11.81 -1.83
N ILE A 50 -2.60 11.12 -2.83
CA ILE A 50 -1.85 10.65 -3.99
C ILE A 50 -2.80 10.40 -5.17
N SER A 51 -2.41 10.79 -6.38
CA SER A 51 -3.24 10.67 -7.60
C SER A 51 -2.51 10.07 -8.80
N GLU A 52 -1.23 9.74 -8.63
CA GLU A 52 -0.37 9.14 -9.62
C GLU A 52 -0.87 7.74 -10.02
N ASP A 53 -0.52 7.31 -11.22
CA ASP A 53 -0.65 5.91 -11.63
C ASP A 53 0.60 5.12 -11.21
N TRP A 54 0.51 3.79 -11.22
CA TRP A 54 1.63 2.89 -10.92
C TRP A 54 2.31 3.16 -9.56
N LYS A 55 1.51 3.60 -8.58
CA LYS A 55 2.00 4.20 -7.33
C LYS A 55 2.83 3.24 -6.50
N PHE A 56 2.24 2.07 -6.20
CA PHE A 56 2.82 1.11 -5.26
C PHE A 56 2.75 -0.32 -5.79
N CYS A 57 3.79 -1.08 -5.51
CA CYS A 57 3.89 -2.48 -5.86
C CYS A 57 3.84 -3.39 -4.63
N GLY A 58 4.91 -3.39 -3.84
CA GLY A 58 5.06 -4.26 -2.67
C GLY A 58 4.28 -3.76 -1.46
N ALA A 59 4.02 -4.66 -0.51
CA ALA A 59 3.44 -4.34 0.79
C ALA A 59 4.12 -5.18 1.87
N ALA A 60 4.39 -4.59 3.02
CA ALA A 60 4.86 -5.28 4.21
C ALA A 60 4.13 -4.76 5.44
N VAL A 61 3.98 -5.61 6.45
CA VAL A 61 3.53 -5.18 7.79
C VAL A 61 4.74 -4.68 8.56
N ALA A 62 4.64 -3.50 9.17
CA ALA A 62 5.64 -2.99 10.09
C ALA A 62 5.38 -3.52 11.51
N ALA A 63 6.40 -3.45 12.37
CA ALA A 63 6.32 -3.93 13.76
C ALA A 63 5.19 -3.28 14.59
N ASP A 64 4.71 -2.09 14.20
CA ASP A 64 3.59 -1.40 14.85
C ASP A 64 2.22 -1.74 14.25
N GLY A 65 2.16 -2.71 13.32
CA GLY A 65 0.94 -3.20 12.68
C GLY A 65 0.46 -2.37 11.49
N ARG A 66 1.10 -1.25 11.17
CA ARG A 66 0.80 -0.49 9.95
C ARG A 66 1.30 -1.24 8.72
N ILE A 67 0.61 -1.06 7.60
CA ILE A 67 1.02 -1.62 6.31
C ILE A 67 1.81 -0.56 5.56
N VAL A 68 3.00 -0.92 5.09
CA VAL A 68 3.92 -0.06 4.35
C VAL A 68 4.01 -0.54 2.92
N PHE A 69 3.73 0.36 1.98
CA PHE A 69 3.73 0.07 0.54
C PHE A 69 5.02 0.57 -0.12
N ALA A 70 5.63 -0.27 -0.94
CA ALA A 70 6.82 0.08 -1.71
C ALA A 70 6.45 1.06 -2.83
N PRO A 71 7.03 2.27 -2.87
CA PRO A 71 6.77 3.21 -3.95
C PRO A 71 7.43 2.69 -5.24
N GLN A 72 6.63 2.54 -6.30
CA GLN A 72 7.16 2.26 -7.63
C GLN A 72 7.31 3.57 -8.41
N HIS A 73 6.22 4.29 -8.66
CA HIS A 73 6.27 5.64 -9.26
C HIS A 73 5.92 6.75 -8.26
N ALA A 74 5.31 6.41 -7.12
CA ALA A 74 5.00 7.40 -6.09
C ALA A 74 6.27 8.13 -5.60
N ASP A 75 6.13 9.42 -5.29
CA ASP A 75 7.17 10.25 -4.71
C ASP A 75 7.30 10.09 -3.18
N GLY A 76 6.47 9.25 -2.59
CA GLY A 76 6.48 8.93 -1.18
C GLY A 76 6.19 7.47 -0.88
N VAL A 77 6.60 7.01 0.29
CA VAL A 77 6.22 5.70 0.84
C VAL A 77 4.78 5.76 1.33
N GLY A 78 3.94 4.82 0.91
CA GLY A 78 2.55 4.73 1.38
C GLY A 78 2.48 4.01 2.73
N VAL A 79 1.81 4.59 3.71
CA VAL A 79 1.61 4.00 5.03
C VAL A 79 0.12 3.95 5.34
N PHE A 80 -0.42 2.75 5.54
CA PHE A 80 -1.83 2.51 5.82
C PHE A 80 -2.00 1.92 7.22
N ASN A 81 -2.87 2.52 8.03
CA ASN A 81 -3.28 1.95 9.30
C ASN A 81 -4.57 1.13 9.11
N PRO A 82 -4.53 -0.20 9.25
CA PRO A 82 -5.72 -1.01 9.07
C PRO A 82 -6.78 -0.76 10.15
N VAL A 83 -6.40 -0.31 11.35
CA VAL A 83 -7.33 -0.16 12.49
C VAL A 83 -8.36 0.94 12.25
N ASP A 84 -7.94 2.08 11.70
CA ASP A 84 -8.77 3.26 11.48
C ASP A 84 -8.90 3.65 10.00
N SER A 85 -8.34 2.83 9.10
CA SER A 85 -8.33 3.04 7.65
C SER A 85 -7.69 4.36 7.22
N THR A 86 -6.75 4.89 8.00
CA THR A 86 -6.00 6.10 7.60
C THR A 86 -4.85 5.77 6.67
N PHE A 87 -4.57 6.70 5.74
CA PHE A 87 -3.45 6.62 4.81
C PHE A 87 -2.62 7.89 4.87
N VAL A 88 -1.30 7.74 4.88
CA VAL A 88 -0.33 8.84 4.81
C VAL A 88 0.70 8.53 3.74
N LEU A 89 1.09 9.56 2.99
CA LEU A 89 2.23 9.52 2.07
C LEU A 89 3.44 10.17 2.74
N VAL A 90 4.52 9.41 2.91
CA VAL A 90 5.78 9.91 3.47
C VAL A 90 6.71 10.27 2.32
N ASP A 91 6.90 11.56 2.07
CA ASP A 91 7.72 12.10 0.98
C ASP A 91 9.17 11.60 1.03
N ILE A 92 9.67 11.11 -0.11
CA ILE A 92 11.06 10.68 -0.34
C ILE A 92 11.66 11.28 -1.63
N ALA A 93 10.98 12.24 -2.26
CA ALA A 93 11.35 12.76 -3.58
C ALA A 93 12.71 13.47 -3.59
N ALA A 94 13.13 14.02 -2.46
CA ALA A 94 14.45 14.64 -2.32
C ALA A 94 15.60 13.61 -2.32
N GLN A 95 15.31 12.34 -2.05
CA GLN A 95 16.28 11.26 -1.93
C GLN A 95 16.26 10.35 -3.17
N ILE A 96 15.09 10.14 -3.78
CA ILE A 96 14.90 9.23 -4.91
C ILE A 96 13.92 9.86 -5.91
N SER A 97 14.43 10.25 -7.08
CA SER A 97 13.66 10.97 -8.10
C SER A 97 13.43 10.18 -9.39
N SER A 98 13.71 8.87 -9.40
CA SER A 98 13.49 8.02 -10.57
C SER A 98 12.11 7.37 -10.55
N ASP A 99 11.63 6.97 -11.71
CA ASP A 99 10.51 6.02 -11.82
C ASP A 99 11.02 4.58 -11.59
N GLY A 100 10.10 3.67 -11.28
CA GLY A 100 10.42 2.27 -11.01
C GLY A 100 11.33 2.09 -9.79
N LYS A 101 11.08 2.84 -8.71
CA LYS A 101 11.94 2.90 -7.51
C LYS A 101 12.06 1.54 -6.82
N PHE A 102 10.93 0.95 -6.41
CA PHE A 102 10.88 -0.34 -5.72
C PHE A 102 9.67 -1.16 -6.13
N THR A 103 9.82 -2.48 -6.09
CA THR A 103 8.75 -3.45 -6.34
C THR A 103 8.46 -4.34 -5.14
N GLY A 104 9.45 -4.52 -4.25
CA GLY A 104 9.32 -5.33 -3.04
C GLY A 104 9.27 -4.49 -1.77
N ALA A 105 8.59 -5.02 -0.75
CA ALA A 105 8.69 -4.57 0.65
C ALA A 105 8.77 -5.80 1.55
N ALA A 106 9.62 -5.76 2.57
CA ALA A 106 9.69 -6.81 3.59
C ALA A 106 10.07 -6.21 4.95
N GLU A 107 9.58 -6.82 6.03
CA GLU A 107 10.08 -6.55 7.38
C GLU A 107 11.39 -7.31 7.59
N ALA A 108 12.44 -6.61 8.01
CA ALA A 108 13.70 -7.18 8.43
C ALA A 108 13.64 -7.67 9.89
N ALA A 109 14.57 -8.54 10.28
CA ALA A 109 14.63 -9.10 11.63
C ALA A 109 14.78 -8.04 12.75
N ASP A 110 15.23 -6.84 12.42
CA ASP A 110 15.34 -5.71 13.35
C ASP A 110 14.11 -4.77 13.34
N GLY A 111 13.02 -5.17 12.69
CA GLY A 111 11.75 -4.46 12.64
C GLY A 111 11.70 -3.32 11.62
N ARG A 112 12.76 -3.10 10.84
CA ARG A 112 12.74 -2.10 9.75
C ARG A 112 12.05 -2.65 8.51
N ILE A 113 11.40 -1.78 7.75
CA ILE A 113 10.95 -2.11 6.39
C ILE A 113 12.11 -1.90 5.41
N VAL A 114 12.36 -2.91 4.58
CA VAL A 114 13.34 -2.90 3.49
C VAL A 114 12.59 -2.96 2.17
N PHE A 115 12.98 -2.10 1.22
CA PHE A 115 12.45 -2.10 -0.14
C PHE A 115 13.47 -2.70 -1.11
N ALA A 116 12.98 -3.33 -2.19
CA ALA A 116 13.78 -3.98 -3.23
C ALA A 116 13.33 -3.55 -4.63
#